data_AF-A0A139A4R3-F1
#
_entry.id   AF-A0A139A4R3-F1
#
_cell.length_a   1.000
_cell.length_b   1.000
_cell.length_c   1.000
_cell.angle_alpha   90.00
_cell.angle_beta   90.00
_cell.angle_gamma   90.00
#
_symmetry.space_group_name_H-M   'P 1'
#
loop_
_entity.id
_entity.type
_entity.pdbx_description
1 polymer ?
#
loop_
_entity_poly.entity_id
_entity_poly.type
_entity_poly.pdbx_seq_one_letter_code
_entity_poly.pdbx_strand_id
1 'polypeptide(L)'
;MRALASIGAEGVDGLSDEPGSSNRNADVSAPTYPTDLHAFIGIIREEQRIYDAVLAELVRQCAVSMIERGQLLAEVRRRYAGMFRRIPLHVRNMHTELQAQRKLSARLAEELRRARETARDLAHGVDLVRAHDAEVAQRAGEAAHRIVRAVTAAEGADEVVREYRALYAMQRRRLETALSKAERDKSIWMDAATALAIRVGEEHGVRDLVKLQQEEEGRLRCAAKIAVLVSEANSRDMELVADQVARWKRQLIALSQRVVEEDKAGVEALSVMGKAMQAVLRGLEVNDPGVFAATHHPLLEVFYIRDARAAGEHLSDWLEVCSRVASRFTSDSYLALREDLLSARRLSDGWLESAIRLLNRNAQSTASARYGTMRDTLTRVARDVERWCDKLAARLAGEDGVASASVALQNQLEDRVAAYTAREGDLSLVEQERSAMRESLTTWGQLVGALRETLSNTTETEQAKIPSRIDSWLNRVQDQLSTDADARHEENARLHSAAVEWMVGLLVNIKSAALKPDDRRWDRAYHQLCHEITVFTANLMQDAGSIEMQADDGRDLREVTQ
;
A
#
# COMPACT_ATOMS: atom_id res chain seq x y z
N MET A 1 -38.75 -29.44 35.95
CA MET A 1 -40.08 -29.84 36.46
C MET A 1 -41.12 -29.53 35.39
N ARG A 2 -41.78 -30.58 34.89
CA ARG A 2 -43.10 -30.69 34.22
C ARG A 2 -43.52 -29.53 33.29
N ALA A 3 -43.58 -29.76 31.97
CA ALA A 3 -44.67 -30.45 31.22
C ALA A 3 -45.97 -29.62 31.25
N LEU A 4 -46.48 -29.14 30.11
CA LEU A 4 -47.41 -29.83 29.20
C LEU A 4 -47.31 -29.13 27.81
N ALA A 5 -46.98 -29.77 26.68
CA ALA A 5 -47.68 -30.84 25.93
C ALA A 5 -49.17 -30.50 25.73
N SER A 6 -49.67 -30.25 24.52
CA SER A 6 -50.23 -31.25 23.58
C SER A 6 -51.24 -30.47 22.70
N ILE A 7 -51.63 -30.76 21.45
CA ILE A 7 -51.46 -31.83 20.46
C ILE A 7 -52.10 -31.29 19.16
N GLY A 8 -51.64 -31.74 17.99
CA GLY A 8 -52.36 -31.56 16.73
C GLY A 8 -51.60 -32.08 15.51
N ALA A 9 -51.31 -33.38 15.49
CA ALA A 9 -50.94 -34.16 14.30
C ALA A 9 -52.12 -34.21 13.31
N GLU A 10 -52.02 -34.45 12.00
CA GLU A 10 -51.36 -35.51 11.22
C GLU A 10 -51.35 -35.10 9.74
N GLY A 11 -50.43 -35.63 8.92
CA GLY A 11 -50.58 -35.50 7.47
C GLY A 11 -49.43 -35.90 6.55
N VAL A 12 -49.06 -37.19 6.54
CA VAL A 12 -48.80 -38.00 5.33
C VAL A 12 -47.46 -37.84 4.55
N ASP A 13 -46.71 -38.94 4.62
CA ASP A 13 -45.93 -39.67 3.61
C ASP A 13 -44.83 -39.02 2.77
N GLY A 14 -43.65 -39.65 2.83
CA GLY A 14 -43.23 -40.44 1.67
C GLY A 14 -41.83 -40.19 1.11
N LEU A 15 -40.99 -41.20 1.27
CA LEU A 15 -40.03 -41.70 0.26
C LEU A 15 -38.72 -40.93 0.04
N SER A 16 -37.64 -41.52 0.57
CA SER A 16 -36.29 -41.38 0.02
C SER A 16 -35.65 -42.77 0.00
N ASP A 17 -35.96 -43.52 -1.07
CA ASP A 17 -35.21 -44.71 -1.48
C ASP A 17 -34.24 -44.29 -2.58
N GLU A 18 -32.93 -44.45 -2.33
CA GLU A 18 -31.99 -44.83 -3.40
C GLU A 18 -32.10 -46.34 -3.59
N PRO A 19 -32.11 -46.85 -4.84
CA PRO A 19 -30.84 -47.16 -5.49
C PRO A 19 -30.88 -47.12 -7.03
N GLY A 20 -29.71 -47.26 -7.68
CA GLY A 20 -29.64 -48.07 -8.90
C GLY A 20 -28.87 -47.50 -10.07
N SER A 21 -27.63 -47.98 -10.18
CA SER A 21 -26.79 -48.02 -11.36
C SER A 21 -27.54 -48.24 -12.69
N SER A 22 -27.14 -47.46 -13.70
CA SER A 22 -27.25 -47.84 -15.10
C SER A 22 -26.67 -49.24 -15.32
N ASN A 23 -27.53 -50.24 -15.61
CA ASN A 23 -27.11 -51.42 -16.34
C ASN A 23 -27.73 -51.38 -17.74
N ARG A 24 -26.85 -51.24 -18.73
CA ARG A 24 -27.15 -51.42 -20.15
C ARG A 24 -27.52 -52.87 -20.36
N ASN A 25 -28.78 -53.15 -20.66
CA ASN A 25 -29.10 -54.31 -21.48
C ASN A 25 -29.70 -53.82 -22.78
N ALA A 26 -28.93 -54.10 -23.83
CA ALA A 26 -29.38 -54.06 -25.20
C ALA A 26 -30.67 -54.88 -25.32
N ASP A 27 -31.71 -54.26 -25.88
CA ASP A 27 -32.66 -55.02 -26.66
C ASP A 27 -32.78 -54.39 -28.04
N VAL A 28 -32.08 -55.03 -28.96
CA VAL A 28 -32.16 -54.83 -30.39
C VAL A 28 -33.53 -55.33 -30.81
N SER A 29 -34.56 -54.48 -30.71
CA SER A 29 -35.84 -54.77 -31.35
C SER A 29 -35.95 -54.00 -32.66
N ALA A 30 -36.13 -54.78 -33.72
CA ALA A 30 -36.29 -54.39 -35.11
C ALA A 30 -37.26 -53.20 -35.30
N PRO A 31 -37.16 -52.44 -36.41
CA PRO A 31 -38.08 -51.34 -36.66
C PRO A 31 -39.51 -51.88 -36.78
N THR A 32 -40.30 -51.74 -35.73
CA THR A 32 -41.71 -52.11 -35.69
C THR A 32 -42.49 -51.16 -36.59
N TYR A 33 -42.84 -51.65 -37.78
CA TYR A 33 -43.75 -50.95 -38.69
C TYR A 33 -45.17 -50.97 -38.10
N PRO A 34 -45.97 -49.88 -38.22
CA PRO A 34 -47.37 -49.87 -37.79
C PRO A 34 -48.13 -50.97 -38.50
N THR A 35 -48.81 -51.81 -37.73
CA THR A 35 -49.50 -53.02 -38.21
C THR A 35 -50.47 -52.72 -39.34
N ASP A 36 -51.09 -51.53 -39.35
CA ASP A 36 -52.05 -51.09 -40.38
C ASP A 36 -51.37 -50.75 -41.71
N LEU A 37 -50.19 -50.13 -41.68
CA LEU A 37 -49.39 -49.88 -42.89
C LEU A 37 -48.81 -51.18 -43.45
N HIS A 38 -48.47 -52.13 -42.57
CA HIS A 38 -48.01 -53.45 -42.97
C HIS A 38 -49.16 -54.28 -43.58
N ALA A 39 -50.35 -54.24 -42.97
CA ALA A 39 -51.56 -54.86 -43.49
C ALA A 39 -51.93 -54.28 -44.87
N PHE A 40 -51.86 -52.96 -45.03
CA PHE A 40 -52.11 -52.30 -46.32
C PHE A 40 -51.11 -52.71 -47.41
N ILE A 41 -49.81 -52.77 -47.10
CA ILE A 41 -48.79 -53.29 -48.03
C ILE A 41 -49.04 -54.78 -48.34
N GLY A 42 -49.50 -55.56 -47.35
CA GLY A 42 -49.91 -56.96 -47.51
C GLY A 42 -51.04 -57.12 -48.53
N ILE A 43 -52.13 -56.35 -48.36
CA ILE A 43 -53.27 -56.32 -49.27
C ILE A 43 -52.83 -55.95 -50.69
N ILE A 44 -52.00 -54.90 -50.84
CA ILE A 44 -51.50 -54.49 -52.16
C ILE A 44 -50.68 -55.60 -52.84
N ARG A 45 -49.91 -56.38 -52.07
CA ARG A 45 -49.11 -57.50 -52.61
C ARG A 45 -49.99 -58.68 -53.03
N GLU A 46 -51.02 -58.99 -52.26
CA GLU A 46 -52.00 -60.02 -52.62
C GLU A 46 -52.77 -59.61 -53.87
N GLU A 47 -53.24 -58.37 -53.90
CA GLU A 47 -53.96 -57.81 -55.04
C GLU A 47 -53.08 -57.77 -56.29
N GLN A 48 -51.80 -57.37 -56.16
CA GLN A 48 -50.84 -57.43 -57.26
C GLN A 48 -50.68 -58.85 -57.82
N ARG A 49 -50.65 -59.89 -56.97
CA ARG A 49 -50.54 -61.29 -57.44
C ARG A 49 -51.78 -61.71 -58.22
N ILE A 50 -52.98 -61.32 -57.77
CA ILE A 50 -54.24 -61.61 -58.46
C ILE A 50 -54.26 -60.89 -59.82
N TYR A 51 -53.95 -59.59 -59.84
CA TYR A 51 -53.87 -58.79 -61.08
C TYR A 51 -52.84 -59.37 -62.05
N ASP A 52 -51.65 -59.75 -61.58
CA ASP A 52 -50.61 -60.32 -62.44
C ASP A 52 -51.02 -61.68 -63.03
N ALA A 53 -51.69 -62.53 -62.25
CA ALA A 53 -52.17 -63.83 -62.71
C ALA A 53 -53.30 -63.70 -63.74
N VAL A 54 -54.32 -62.88 -63.44
CA VAL A 54 -55.48 -62.69 -64.32
C VAL A 54 -55.08 -61.98 -65.61
N LEU A 55 -54.29 -60.89 -65.54
CA LEU A 55 -53.85 -60.18 -66.74
C LEU A 55 -52.85 -60.98 -67.57
N ALA A 56 -52.01 -61.82 -66.96
CA ALA A 56 -51.18 -62.77 -67.70
C ALA A 56 -52.03 -63.69 -68.56
N GLU A 57 -53.10 -64.22 -67.98
CA GLU A 57 -53.98 -65.17 -68.62
C GLU A 57 -54.89 -64.52 -69.68
N LEU A 58 -55.40 -63.31 -69.42
CA LEU A 58 -56.14 -62.52 -70.41
C LEU A 58 -55.26 -62.12 -71.59
N VAL A 59 -54.00 -61.70 -71.35
CA VAL A 59 -53.02 -61.45 -72.43
C VAL A 59 -52.81 -62.71 -73.27
N ARG A 60 -52.66 -63.87 -72.61
CA ARG A 60 -52.49 -65.16 -73.30
C ARG A 60 -53.71 -65.50 -74.18
N GLN A 61 -54.92 -65.38 -73.65
CA GLN A 61 -56.16 -65.70 -74.36
C GLN A 61 -56.44 -64.70 -75.51
N CYS A 62 -56.20 -63.40 -75.30
CA CYS A 62 -56.38 -62.38 -76.33
C CYS A 62 -55.29 -62.42 -77.41
N ALA A 63 -54.06 -62.80 -77.08
CA ALA A 63 -53.00 -62.92 -78.08
C ALA A 63 -53.25 -64.08 -79.07
N VAL A 64 -53.99 -65.12 -78.64
CA VAL A 64 -54.41 -66.25 -79.50
C VAL A 64 -55.45 -65.82 -80.54
N SER A 65 -56.34 -64.87 -80.21
CA SER A 65 -57.34 -64.35 -81.16
C SER A 65 -56.80 -63.19 -82.01
N MET A 66 -56.03 -62.27 -81.43
CA MET A 66 -55.43 -61.13 -82.13
C MET A 66 -54.21 -60.58 -81.36
N ILE A 67 -53.02 -60.75 -81.94
CA ILE A 67 -51.73 -60.46 -81.28
C ILE A 67 -51.60 -58.99 -80.84
N GLU A 68 -52.03 -58.02 -81.66
CA GLU A 68 -51.90 -56.59 -81.35
C GLU A 68 -52.67 -56.17 -80.09
N ARG A 69 -53.87 -56.74 -79.86
CA ARG A 69 -54.65 -56.50 -78.64
C ARG A 69 -53.99 -57.15 -77.42
N GLY A 70 -53.38 -58.33 -77.61
CA GLY A 70 -52.55 -58.98 -76.58
C GLY A 70 -51.35 -58.13 -76.17
N GLN A 71 -50.68 -57.48 -77.12
CA GLN A 71 -49.55 -56.58 -76.84
C GLN A 71 -49.97 -55.33 -76.05
N LEU A 72 -51.10 -54.70 -76.42
CA LEU A 72 -51.68 -53.58 -75.67
C LEU A 72 -51.99 -53.97 -74.21
N LEU A 73 -52.61 -55.14 -73.99
CA LEU A 73 -52.87 -55.64 -72.63
C LEU A 73 -51.58 -55.96 -71.86
N ALA A 74 -50.53 -56.43 -72.53
CA ALA A 74 -49.22 -56.66 -71.92
C ALA A 74 -48.53 -55.36 -71.50
N GLU A 75 -48.75 -54.27 -72.25
CA GLU A 75 -48.26 -52.93 -71.90
C GLU A 75 -49.04 -52.35 -70.70
N VAL A 76 -50.36 -52.50 -70.68
CA VAL A 76 -51.21 -52.15 -69.53
C VAL A 76 -50.74 -52.89 -68.28
N ARG A 77 -50.52 -54.21 -68.38
CA ARG A 77 -49.98 -55.02 -67.27
C ARG A 77 -48.63 -54.49 -66.78
N ARG A 78 -47.69 -54.22 -67.69
CA ARG A 78 -46.37 -53.66 -67.31
C ARG A 78 -46.50 -52.31 -66.58
N ARG A 79 -47.41 -51.44 -67.01
CA ARG A 79 -47.65 -50.13 -66.40
C ARG A 79 -48.23 -50.26 -64.98
N TYR A 80 -49.22 -51.13 -64.79
CA TYR A 80 -49.79 -51.40 -63.46
C TYR A 80 -48.81 -52.13 -62.54
N ALA A 81 -48.02 -53.08 -63.04
CA ALA A 81 -46.96 -53.72 -62.26
C ALA A 81 -45.89 -52.71 -61.80
N GLY A 82 -45.54 -51.73 -62.64
CA GLY A 82 -44.69 -50.60 -62.26
C GLY A 82 -45.30 -49.72 -61.17
N MET A 83 -46.61 -49.46 -61.24
CA MET A 83 -47.34 -48.71 -60.21
C MET A 83 -47.36 -49.45 -58.86
N PHE A 84 -47.71 -50.74 -58.87
CA PHE A 84 -47.73 -51.59 -57.67
C PHE A 84 -46.36 -51.75 -57.03
N ARG A 85 -45.27 -51.68 -57.79
CA ARG A 85 -43.90 -51.64 -57.24
C ARG A 85 -43.55 -50.31 -56.56
N ARG A 86 -44.10 -49.18 -57.03
CA ARG A 86 -43.81 -47.84 -56.50
C ARG A 86 -44.60 -47.50 -55.25
N ILE A 87 -45.84 -47.97 -55.13
CA ILE A 87 -46.73 -47.65 -54.00
C ILE A 87 -46.08 -48.05 -52.64
N PRO A 88 -45.58 -49.28 -52.42
CA PRO A 88 -44.95 -49.65 -51.16
C PRO A 88 -43.71 -48.81 -50.82
N LEU A 89 -42.95 -48.37 -51.84
CA LEU A 89 -41.78 -47.51 -51.64
C LEU A 89 -42.20 -46.13 -51.13
N HIS A 90 -43.25 -45.53 -51.70
CA HIS A 90 -43.80 -44.27 -51.21
C HIS A 90 -44.41 -44.38 -49.81
N VAL A 91 -45.13 -45.47 -49.52
CA VAL A 91 -45.68 -45.73 -48.19
C VAL A 91 -44.57 -45.86 -47.13
N ARG A 92 -43.46 -46.53 -47.47
CA ARG A 92 -42.30 -46.65 -46.57
C ARG A 92 -41.64 -45.28 -46.32
N ASN A 93 -41.44 -44.47 -47.36
CA ASN A 93 -40.84 -43.15 -47.23
C ASN A 93 -41.72 -42.22 -46.37
N MET A 94 -43.04 -42.24 -46.59
CA MET A 94 -44.01 -41.50 -45.78
C MET A 94 -43.96 -41.93 -44.31
N HIS A 95 -43.80 -43.21 -44.03
CA HIS A 95 -43.63 -43.70 -42.67
C HIS A 95 -42.35 -43.18 -42.00
N THR A 96 -41.23 -43.21 -42.72
CA THR A 96 -39.96 -42.68 -42.19
C THR A 96 -40.03 -41.18 -41.93
N GLU A 97 -40.70 -40.41 -42.79
CA GLU A 97 -40.94 -38.99 -42.58
C GLU A 97 -41.84 -38.74 -41.36
N LEU A 98 -42.93 -39.50 -41.20
CA LEU A 98 -43.81 -39.42 -40.03
C LEU A 98 -43.07 -39.77 -38.73
N GLN A 99 -42.19 -40.77 -38.74
CA GLN A 99 -41.36 -41.09 -37.57
C GLN A 99 -40.38 -39.95 -37.25
N ALA A 100 -39.74 -39.36 -38.26
CA ALA A 100 -38.85 -38.21 -38.08
C ALA A 100 -39.61 -37.00 -37.52
N GLN A 101 -40.81 -36.71 -38.03
CA GLN A 101 -41.69 -35.67 -37.50
C GLN A 101 -42.09 -35.93 -36.05
N ARG A 102 -42.47 -37.16 -35.69
CA ARG A 102 -42.79 -37.51 -34.29
C ARG A 102 -41.60 -37.31 -33.35
N LYS A 103 -40.40 -37.71 -33.76
CA LYS A 103 -39.16 -37.48 -32.99
C LYS A 103 -38.85 -36.00 -32.83
N LEU A 104 -39.02 -35.22 -33.90
CA LEU A 104 -38.84 -33.76 -33.86
C LEU A 104 -39.83 -33.11 -32.89
N SER A 105 -41.11 -33.46 -32.98
CA SER A 105 -42.16 -32.93 -32.09
C SER A 105 -41.90 -33.30 -30.63
N ALA A 106 -41.45 -34.53 -30.35
CA ALA A 106 -41.07 -34.94 -29.00
C ALA A 106 -39.88 -34.12 -28.45
N ARG A 107 -38.87 -33.86 -29.29
CA ARG A 107 -37.71 -33.03 -28.89
C ARG A 107 -38.12 -31.57 -28.66
N LEU A 108 -38.96 -31.00 -29.53
CA LEU A 108 -39.47 -29.64 -29.35
C LEU A 108 -40.30 -29.49 -28.06
N ALA A 109 -41.12 -30.48 -27.73
CA ALA A 109 -41.88 -30.47 -26.47
C ALA A 109 -40.96 -30.49 -25.24
N GLU A 110 -39.88 -31.27 -25.28
CA GLU A 110 -38.91 -31.33 -24.20
C GLU A 110 -38.11 -30.02 -24.05
N GLU A 111 -37.66 -29.42 -25.16
CA GLU A 111 -36.98 -28.11 -25.10
C GLU A 111 -37.93 -27.00 -24.62
N LEU A 112 -39.21 -27.03 -25.00
CA LEU A 112 -40.22 -26.10 -24.47
C LEU A 112 -40.44 -26.28 -22.97
N ARG A 113 -40.44 -27.52 -22.47
CA ARG A 113 -40.53 -27.80 -21.03
C ARG A 113 -39.33 -27.22 -20.28
N ARG A 114 -38.11 -27.43 -20.77
CA ARG A 114 -36.88 -26.85 -20.20
C ARG A 114 -36.89 -25.34 -20.24
N ALA A 115 -37.26 -24.74 -21.38
CA ALA A 115 -37.38 -23.29 -21.50
C ALA A 115 -38.37 -22.72 -20.48
N ARG A 116 -39.52 -23.37 -20.28
CA ARG A 116 -40.51 -22.97 -19.27
C ARG A 116 -39.97 -23.09 -17.84
N GLU A 117 -39.17 -24.11 -17.55
CA GLU A 117 -38.49 -24.27 -16.25
C GLU A 117 -37.48 -23.15 -16.01
N THR A 118 -36.59 -22.90 -16.97
CA THR A 118 -35.62 -21.79 -16.87
C THR A 118 -36.29 -20.42 -16.72
N ALA A 119 -37.41 -20.18 -17.42
CA ALA A 119 -38.16 -18.93 -17.28
C ALA A 119 -38.79 -18.79 -15.88
N ARG A 120 -39.23 -19.89 -15.27
CA ARG A 120 -39.75 -19.89 -13.89
C ARG A 120 -38.64 -19.61 -12.89
N ASP A 121 -37.48 -20.23 -13.06
CA ASP A 121 -36.32 -20.03 -12.17
C ASP A 121 -35.81 -18.58 -12.27
N LEU A 122 -35.76 -18.01 -13.48
CA LEU A 122 -35.43 -16.60 -13.69
C LEU A 122 -36.46 -15.67 -13.05
N ALA A 123 -37.76 -15.95 -13.18
CA ALA A 123 -38.79 -15.14 -12.53
C ALA A 123 -38.65 -15.16 -11.01
N HIS A 124 -38.37 -16.33 -10.42
CA HIS A 124 -38.11 -16.45 -8.99
C HIS A 124 -36.83 -15.71 -8.57
N GLY A 125 -35.76 -15.80 -9.38
CA GLY A 125 -34.54 -15.04 -9.16
C GLY A 125 -34.77 -13.52 -9.18
N VAL A 126 -35.60 -13.02 -10.08
CA VAL A 126 -35.97 -11.59 -10.14
C VAL A 126 -36.74 -11.15 -8.90
N ASP A 127 -37.67 -11.97 -8.41
CA ASP A 127 -38.41 -11.67 -7.18
C ASP A 127 -37.49 -11.64 -5.95
N LEU A 128 -36.52 -12.56 -5.88
CA LEU A 128 -35.52 -12.57 -4.82
C LEU A 128 -34.61 -11.33 -4.86
N VAL A 129 -34.15 -10.93 -6.06
CA VAL A 129 -33.36 -9.71 -6.25
C VAL A 129 -34.15 -8.48 -5.85
N ARG A 130 -35.43 -8.37 -6.22
CA ARG A 130 -36.30 -7.26 -5.81
C ARG A 130 -36.46 -7.17 -4.29
N ALA A 131 -36.61 -8.31 -3.61
CA ALA A 131 -36.68 -8.35 -2.15
C ALA A 131 -35.36 -7.90 -1.51
N HIS A 132 -34.23 -8.35 -2.06
CA HIS A 132 -32.90 -7.94 -1.61
C HIS A 132 -32.65 -6.44 -1.85
N ASP A 133 -33.02 -5.91 -3.01
CA ASP A 133 -32.89 -4.49 -3.34
C ASP A 133 -33.72 -3.62 -2.38
N ALA A 134 -34.92 -4.06 -2.01
CA ALA A 134 -35.74 -3.36 -1.01
C ALA A 134 -35.05 -3.33 0.37
N GLU A 135 -34.44 -4.44 0.79
CA GLU A 135 -33.69 -4.52 2.05
C GLU A 135 -32.42 -3.64 2.01
N VAL A 136 -31.69 -3.65 0.89
CA VAL A 136 -30.51 -2.80 0.69
C VAL A 136 -30.90 -1.33 0.69
N ALA A 137 -31.99 -0.95 0.02
CA ALA A 137 -32.51 0.42 0.03
C ALA A 137 -32.90 0.87 1.45
N GLN A 138 -33.53 0.00 2.24
CA GLN A 138 -33.83 0.29 3.64
C GLN A 138 -32.55 0.49 4.46
N ARG A 139 -31.58 -0.43 4.35
CA ARG A 139 -30.29 -0.33 5.06
C ARG A 139 -29.51 0.92 4.65
N ALA A 140 -29.54 1.29 3.37
CA ALA A 140 -28.93 2.52 2.87
C ALA A 140 -29.60 3.76 3.45
N GLY A 141 -30.94 3.78 3.55
CA GLY A 141 -31.69 4.86 4.20
C GLY A 141 -31.36 4.98 5.69
N GLU A 142 -31.29 3.86 6.41
CA GLU A 142 -30.87 3.85 7.81
C GLU A 142 -29.42 4.34 7.98
N ALA A 143 -28.51 3.91 7.11
CA ALA A 143 -27.11 4.36 7.12
C ALA A 143 -27.02 5.87 6.85
N ALA A 144 -27.76 6.39 5.88
CA ALA A 144 -27.82 7.82 5.60
C ALA A 144 -28.35 8.60 6.81
N HIS A 145 -29.42 8.13 7.47
CA HIS A 145 -29.91 8.75 8.69
C HIS A 145 -28.90 8.70 9.85
N ARG A 146 -28.15 7.60 10.00
CA ARG A 146 -27.07 7.52 10.99
C ARG A 146 -25.94 8.50 10.68
N ILE A 147 -25.54 8.62 9.42
CA ILE A 147 -24.53 9.58 8.97
C ILE A 147 -24.98 11.00 9.26
N VAL A 148 -26.20 11.38 8.89
CA VAL A 148 -26.74 12.73 9.16
C VAL A 148 -26.73 13.04 10.65
N ARG A 149 -27.16 12.11 11.53
CA ARG A 149 -27.11 12.31 12.99
C ARG A 149 -25.69 12.43 13.52
N ALA A 150 -24.75 11.66 12.98
CA ALA A 150 -23.35 11.73 13.38
C ALA A 150 -22.70 13.05 12.94
N VAL A 151 -23.02 13.53 11.73
CA VAL A 151 -22.56 14.83 11.22
C VAL A 151 -23.11 15.97 12.06
N THR A 152 -24.41 16.00 12.35
CA THR A 152 -24.98 17.08 13.18
C THR A 152 -24.43 17.07 14.62
N ALA A 153 -24.17 15.88 15.18
CA ALA A 153 -23.50 15.76 16.47
C ALA A 153 -22.03 16.23 16.43
N ALA A 154 -21.32 15.95 15.33
CA ALA A 154 -19.95 16.40 15.13
C ALA A 154 -19.86 17.92 14.91
N GLU A 155 -20.79 18.51 14.15
CA GLU A 155 -20.90 19.96 13.96
C GLU A 155 -21.15 20.67 15.29
N GLY A 156 -22.08 20.16 16.11
CA GLY A 156 -22.32 20.69 17.45
C GLY A 156 -21.09 20.56 18.38
N ALA A 157 -20.34 19.46 18.27
CA ALA A 157 -19.10 19.27 19.03
C ALA A 157 -17.99 20.24 18.58
N ASP A 158 -17.84 20.46 17.27
CA ASP A 158 -16.84 21.39 16.72
C ASP A 158 -17.15 22.85 17.11
N GLU A 159 -18.43 23.23 17.11
CA GLU A 159 -18.85 24.54 17.59
C GLU A 159 -18.47 24.77 19.06
N VAL A 160 -18.73 23.79 19.93
CA VAL A 160 -18.33 23.85 21.35
C VAL A 160 -16.80 23.94 21.50
N VAL A 161 -16.04 23.16 20.73
CA VAL A 161 -14.56 23.21 20.76
C VAL A 161 -14.04 24.56 20.30
N ARG A 162 -14.64 25.14 19.24
CA ARG A 162 -14.30 26.48 18.73
C ARG A 162 -14.56 27.54 19.78
N GLU A 163 -15.72 27.52 20.44
CA GLU A 163 -16.06 28.46 21.52
C GLU A 163 -15.12 28.30 22.71
N TYR A 164 -14.80 27.07 23.11
CA TYR A 164 -13.84 26.80 24.18
C TYR A 164 -12.43 27.35 23.84
N ARG A 165 -11.94 27.12 22.61
CA ARG A 165 -10.66 27.67 22.14
C ARG A 165 -10.67 29.20 22.14
N ALA A 166 -11.76 29.83 21.71
CA ALA A 166 -11.90 31.28 21.71
C ALA A 166 -11.89 31.86 23.14
N LEU A 167 -12.63 31.24 24.07
CA LEU A 167 -12.63 31.60 25.49
C LEU A 167 -11.24 31.43 26.11
N TYR A 168 -10.57 30.32 25.84
CA TYR A 168 -9.21 30.07 26.32
C TYR A 168 -8.22 31.12 25.79
N ALA A 169 -8.29 31.44 24.49
CA ALA A 169 -7.44 32.49 23.90
C ALA A 169 -7.70 33.87 24.52
N MET A 170 -8.96 34.21 24.78
CA MET A 170 -9.33 35.46 25.45
C MET A 170 -8.82 35.50 26.90
N GLN A 171 -8.96 34.41 27.65
CA GLN A 171 -8.46 34.31 29.02
C GLN A 171 -6.93 34.40 29.06
N ARG A 172 -6.24 33.68 28.17
CA ARG A 172 -4.78 33.75 28.04
C ARG A 172 -4.32 35.17 27.75
N ARG A 173 -4.92 35.85 26.77
CA ARG A 173 -4.59 37.25 26.45
C ARG A 173 -4.82 38.19 27.64
N ARG A 174 -5.90 38.00 28.40
CA ARG A 174 -6.17 38.76 29.63
C ARG A 174 -5.09 38.52 30.69
N LEU A 175 -4.69 37.27 30.90
CA LEU A 175 -3.64 36.90 31.84
C LEU A 175 -2.28 37.47 31.42
N GLU A 176 -1.90 37.35 30.15
CA GLU A 176 -0.66 37.93 29.60
C GLU A 176 -0.63 39.46 29.77
N THR A 177 -1.77 40.14 29.54
CA THR A 177 -1.87 41.59 29.74
C THR A 177 -1.75 41.96 31.22
N ALA A 178 -2.41 41.21 32.11
CA ALA A 178 -2.34 41.44 33.55
C ALA A 178 -0.93 41.17 34.10
N LEU A 179 -0.28 40.10 33.65
CA LEU A 179 1.10 39.76 34.00
C LEU A 179 2.06 40.86 33.53
N SER A 180 1.97 41.28 32.27
CA SER A 180 2.79 42.37 31.73
C SER A 180 2.60 43.68 32.48
N LYS A 181 1.38 43.98 32.96
CA LYS A 181 1.14 45.15 33.82
C LYS A 181 1.79 44.97 35.19
N ALA A 182 1.61 43.81 35.82
CA ALA A 182 2.20 43.51 37.13
C ALA A 182 3.73 43.53 37.09
N GLU A 183 4.35 43.05 36.01
CA GLU A 183 5.80 43.12 35.78
C GLU A 183 6.29 44.56 35.64
N ARG A 184 5.59 45.40 34.85
CA ARG A 184 5.90 46.84 34.75
C ARG A 184 5.77 47.53 36.10
N ASP A 185 4.68 47.30 36.81
CA ASP A 185 4.46 47.89 38.12
C ASP A 185 5.56 47.44 39.09
N LYS A 186 5.90 46.13 39.12
CA LYS A 186 7.01 45.59 39.91
C LYS A 186 8.33 46.29 39.58
N SER A 187 8.66 46.47 38.30
CA SER A 187 9.88 47.17 37.88
C SER A 187 9.90 48.61 38.39
N ILE A 188 8.81 49.37 38.22
CA ILE A 188 8.71 50.76 38.68
C ILE A 188 8.87 50.83 40.21
N TRP A 189 8.23 49.92 40.95
CA TRP A 189 8.34 49.86 42.39
C TRP A 189 9.73 49.46 42.87
N MET A 190 10.39 48.52 42.17
CA MET A 190 11.78 48.17 42.44
C MET A 190 12.69 49.37 42.18
N ASP A 191 12.60 50.03 41.03
CA ASP A 191 13.41 51.22 40.70
C ASP A 191 13.22 52.35 41.73
N ALA A 192 11.97 52.61 42.12
CA ALA A 192 11.65 53.62 43.13
C ALA A 192 12.20 53.23 44.51
N ALA A 193 12.06 51.96 44.91
CA ALA A 193 12.58 51.44 46.17
C ALA A 193 14.10 51.50 46.21
N THR A 194 14.77 51.13 45.12
CA THR A 194 16.23 51.18 44.98
C THR A 194 16.74 52.62 44.97
N ALA A 195 16.08 53.53 44.24
CA ALA A 195 16.42 54.96 44.25
C ALA A 195 16.24 55.60 45.64
N LEU A 196 15.18 55.22 46.37
CA LEU A 196 14.96 55.65 47.74
C LEU A 196 16.00 55.05 48.69
N ALA A 197 16.34 53.77 48.50
CA ALA A 197 17.38 53.08 49.24
C ALA A 197 18.75 53.78 49.10
N ILE A 198 19.14 54.15 47.88
CA ILE A 198 20.34 54.97 47.63
C ILE A 198 20.31 56.26 48.44
N ARG A 199 19.24 57.06 48.32
CA ARG A 199 19.14 58.37 49.01
C ARG A 199 19.21 58.22 50.52
N VAL A 200 18.51 57.23 51.08
CA VAL A 200 18.57 56.92 52.51
C VAL A 200 19.98 56.50 52.92
N GLY A 201 20.64 55.67 52.11
CA GLY A 201 22.04 55.27 52.32
C GLY A 201 23.00 56.46 52.34
N GLU A 202 22.85 57.40 51.41
CA GLU A 202 23.63 58.65 51.35
C GLU A 202 23.42 59.52 52.60
N GLU A 203 22.17 59.72 53.02
CA GLU A 203 21.81 60.50 54.21
C GLU A 203 22.35 59.86 55.52
N HIS A 204 22.44 58.53 55.57
CA HIS A 204 22.89 57.78 56.76
C HIS A 204 24.38 57.39 56.69
N GLY A 205 25.13 57.88 55.70
CA GLY A 205 26.59 57.69 55.60
C GLY A 205 27.04 56.36 55.00
N VAL A 206 26.14 55.53 54.46
CA VAL A 206 26.43 54.24 53.81
C VAL A 206 26.74 54.48 52.32
N ARG A 207 27.82 55.22 52.06
CA ARG A 207 28.19 55.65 50.69
C ARG A 207 28.53 54.50 49.75
N ASP A 208 28.93 53.34 50.28
CA ASP A 208 29.29 52.18 49.47
C ASP A 208 28.07 51.43 48.91
N LEU A 209 26.84 51.74 49.36
CA LEU A 209 25.62 51.14 48.82
C LEU A 209 25.40 51.48 47.34
N VAL A 210 25.69 52.73 46.95
CA VAL A 210 25.57 53.19 45.56
C VAL A 210 26.52 52.42 44.64
N LYS A 211 27.76 52.19 45.12
CA LYS A 211 28.73 51.37 44.39
C LYS A 211 28.26 49.93 44.27
N LEU A 212 27.79 49.33 45.37
CA LEU A 212 27.33 47.95 45.37
C LEU A 212 26.17 47.73 44.39
N GLN A 213 25.21 48.66 44.33
CA GLN A 213 24.13 48.60 43.35
C GLN A 213 24.64 48.74 41.91
N GLN A 214 25.59 49.66 41.65
CA GLN A 214 26.16 49.82 40.31
C GLN A 214 26.86 48.55 39.84
N GLU A 215 27.61 47.89 40.73
CA GLU A 215 28.25 46.60 40.45
C GLU A 215 27.21 45.49 40.23
N GLU A 216 26.13 45.47 41.01
CA GLU A 216 25.04 44.50 40.86
C GLU A 216 24.31 44.66 39.51
N GLU A 217 23.97 45.90 39.12
CA GLU A 217 23.37 46.20 37.83
C GLU A 217 24.34 45.88 36.68
N GLY A 218 25.64 46.13 36.88
CA GLY A 218 26.71 45.73 35.97
C GLY A 218 26.72 44.22 35.75
N ARG A 219 26.71 43.44 36.84
CA ARG A 219 26.63 41.98 36.83
C ARG A 219 25.37 41.48 36.13
N LEU A 220 24.18 42.02 36.46
CA LEU A 220 22.91 41.64 35.82
C LEU A 220 23.00 41.79 34.31
N ARG A 221 23.46 42.95 33.83
CA ARG A 221 23.60 43.25 32.39
C ARG A 221 24.62 42.34 31.71
N CYS A 222 25.78 42.14 32.33
CA CYS A 222 26.84 41.30 31.76
C CYS A 222 26.39 39.83 31.67
N ALA A 223 25.84 39.28 32.76
CA ALA A 223 25.31 37.93 32.78
C ALA A 223 24.16 37.74 31.77
N ALA A 224 23.28 38.73 31.61
CA ALA A 224 22.23 38.70 30.60
C ALA A 224 22.82 38.70 29.18
N LYS A 225 23.83 39.52 28.89
CA LYS A 225 24.50 39.55 27.59
C LYS A 225 25.18 38.22 27.27
N ILE A 226 25.85 37.61 28.25
CA ILE A 226 26.47 36.29 28.09
C ILE A 226 25.41 35.22 27.80
N ALA A 227 24.30 35.20 28.56
CA ALA A 227 23.21 34.26 28.32
C ALA A 227 22.62 34.37 26.90
N VAL A 228 22.45 35.60 26.40
CA VAL A 228 22.01 35.86 25.02
C VAL A 228 23.04 35.35 24.01
N LEU A 229 24.33 35.66 24.16
CA LEU A 229 25.38 35.21 23.25
C LEU A 229 25.46 33.68 23.17
N VAL A 230 25.30 32.99 24.31
CA VAL A 230 25.22 31.51 24.35
C VAL A 230 24.00 31.01 23.59
N SER A 231 22.83 31.62 23.82
CA SER A 231 21.59 31.26 23.13
C SER A 231 21.70 31.48 21.61
N GLU A 232 22.22 32.63 21.17
CA GLU A 232 22.44 32.95 19.75
C GLU A 232 23.44 32.01 19.08
N ALA A 233 24.52 31.63 19.76
CA ALA A 233 25.48 30.66 19.24
C ALA A 233 24.84 29.26 19.09
N ASN A 234 24.06 28.83 20.09
CA ASN A 234 23.33 27.57 20.05
C ASN A 234 22.25 27.55 18.95
N SER A 235 21.50 28.64 18.79
CA SER A 235 20.48 28.78 17.75
C SER A 235 21.09 28.76 16.36
N ARG A 236 22.19 29.49 16.12
CA ARG A 236 22.90 29.47 14.83
C ARG A 236 23.40 28.07 14.45
N ASP A 237 23.98 27.35 15.40
CA ASP A 237 24.45 25.99 15.15
C ASP A 237 23.30 25.00 14.93
N MET A 238 22.19 25.17 15.66
CA MET A 238 20.97 24.37 15.43
C MET A 238 20.34 24.64 14.08
N GLU A 239 20.27 25.89 13.64
CA GLU A 239 19.79 26.28 12.32
C GLU A 239 20.66 25.64 11.23
N LEU A 240 21.99 25.67 11.38
CA LEU A 240 22.92 25.00 10.47
C LEU A 240 22.64 23.50 10.39
N VAL A 241 22.47 22.82 11.52
CA VAL A 241 22.16 21.37 11.55
C VAL A 241 20.80 21.10 10.90
N ALA A 242 19.77 21.88 11.24
CA ALA A 242 18.43 21.72 10.68
C ALA A 242 18.41 21.91 9.16
N ASP A 243 19.13 22.91 8.64
CA ASP A 243 19.27 23.17 7.20
C ASP A 243 19.98 22.03 6.48
N GLN A 244 21.07 21.52 7.04
CA GLN A 244 21.79 20.39 6.46
C GLN A 244 20.94 19.11 6.48
N VAL A 245 20.20 18.84 7.57
CA VAL A 245 19.24 17.73 7.66
C VAL A 245 18.13 17.89 6.62
N ALA A 246 17.58 19.09 6.43
CA ALA A 246 16.52 19.34 5.45
C ALA A 246 17.00 19.11 4.00
N ARG A 247 18.25 19.49 3.68
CA ARG A 247 18.88 19.19 2.39
C ARG A 247 19.10 17.69 2.20
N TRP A 248 19.69 17.04 3.20
CA TRP A 248 19.90 15.59 3.23
C TRP A 248 18.59 14.81 3.04
N LYS A 249 17.56 15.16 3.82
CA LYS A 249 16.23 14.54 3.78
C LYS A 249 15.62 14.62 2.38
N ARG A 250 15.64 15.80 1.76
CA ARG A 250 15.14 15.98 0.39
C ARG A 250 15.88 15.10 -0.62
N GLN A 251 17.21 15.10 -0.59
CA GLN A 251 18.01 14.31 -1.54
C GLN A 251 17.83 12.81 -1.35
N LEU A 252 17.95 12.30 -0.12
CA LEU A 252 17.89 10.88 0.14
C LEU A 252 16.48 10.30 -0.06
N ILE A 253 15.43 11.04 0.29
CA ILE A 253 14.05 10.64 0.01
C ILE A 253 13.81 10.61 -1.51
N ALA A 254 14.23 11.64 -2.26
CA ALA A 254 14.06 11.66 -3.71
C ALA A 254 14.79 10.50 -4.40
N LEU A 255 16.03 10.22 -3.98
CA LEU A 255 16.79 9.06 -4.46
C LEU A 255 16.08 7.75 -4.12
N SER A 256 15.65 7.58 -2.87
CA SER A 256 14.99 6.37 -2.42
C SER A 256 13.65 6.16 -3.13
N GLN A 257 12.89 7.23 -3.41
CA GLN A 257 11.65 7.16 -4.19
C GLN A 257 11.91 6.69 -5.61
N ARG A 258 12.92 7.25 -6.30
CA ARG A 258 13.32 6.79 -7.64
C ARG A 258 13.67 5.31 -7.65
N VAL A 259 14.44 4.84 -6.66
CA VAL A 259 14.81 3.43 -6.53
C VAL A 259 13.57 2.54 -6.35
N VAL A 260 12.61 2.97 -5.54
CA VAL A 260 11.36 2.23 -5.27
C VAL A 260 10.43 2.23 -6.48
N GLU A 261 10.33 3.34 -7.22
CA GLU A 261 9.54 3.43 -8.45
C GLU A 261 10.10 2.50 -9.53
N GLU A 262 11.43 2.46 -9.69
CA GLU A 262 12.11 1.51 -10.57
C GLU A 262 11.88 0.05 -10.14
N ASP A 263 11.95 -0.24 -8.83
CA ASP A 263 11.66 -1.56 -8.31
C ASP A 263 10.22 -2.01 -8.62
N LYS A 264 9.24 -1.12 -8.39
CA LYS A 264 7.82 -1.39 -8.69
C LYS A 264 7.58 -1.62 -10.18
N ALA A 265 8.17 -0.78 -11.04
CA ALA A 265 8.10 -0.95 -12.48
C ALA A 265 8.70 -2.30 -12.92
N GLY A 266 9.81 -2.70 -12.29
CA GLY A 266 10.42 -4.03 -12.48
C GLY A 266 9.49 -5.17 -12.06
N VAL A 267 8.87 -5.08 -10.87
CA VAL A 267 7.91 -6.08 -10.37
C VAL A 267 6.70 -6.22 -11.29
N GLU A 268 6.15 -5.11 -11.78
CA GLU A 268 5.01 -5.10 -12.70
C GLU A 268 5.36 -5.77 -14.03
N ALA A 269 6.49 -5.36 -14.63
CA ALA A 269 6.97 -5.94 -15.88
C ALA A 269 7.22 -7.47 -15.76
N LEU A 270 7.92 -7.88 -14.70
CA LEU A 270 8.16 -9.30 -14.41
C LEU A 270 6.88 -10.05 -14.06
N SER A 271 5.87 -9.40 -13.46
CA SER A 271 4.58 -10.04 -13.18
C SER A 271 3.78 -10.32 -14.46
N VAL A 272 3.81 -9.42 -15.44
CA VAL A 272 3.16 -9.63 -16.73
C VAL A 272 3.84 -10.78 -17.47
N MET A 273 5.17 -10.75 -17.54
CA MET A 273 5.98 -11.81 -18.15
C MET A 273 5.78 -13.16 -17.44
N GLY A 274 5.79 -13.21 -16.11
CA GLY A 274 5.57 -14.43 -15.34
C GLY A 274 4.17 -15.04 -15.55
N LYS A 275 3.13 -14.22 -15.68
CA LYS A 275 1.77 -14.69 -16.02
C LYS A 275 1.73 -15.28 -17.43
N ALA A 276 2.39 -14.64 -18.40
CA ALA A 276 2.52 -15.16 -19.76
C ALA A 276 3.27 -16.50 -19.79
N MET A 277 4.40 -16.61 -19.09
CA MET A 277 5.16 -17.87 -18.95
C MET A 277 4.29 -18.99 -18.35
N GLN A 278 3.51 -18.70 -17.31
CA GLN A 278 2.60 -19.69 -16.70
C GLN A 278 1.44 -20.10 -17.61
N ALA A 279 0.93 -19.19 -18.46
CA ALA A 279 -0.08 -19.53 -19.45
C ALA A 279 0.49 -20.49 -20.49
N VAL A 280 1.70 -20.22 -20.96
CA VAL A 280 2.43 -21.09 -21.90
C VAL A 280 2.72 -22.46 -21.30
N LEU A 281 3.21 -22.50 -20.06
CA LEU A 281 3.51 -23.76 -19.37
C LEU A 281 2.26 -24.63 -19.23
N ARG A 282 1.14 -24.07 -18.78
CA ARG A 282 -0.15 -24.79 -18.70
C ARG A 282 -0.61 -25.31 -20.06
N GLY A 283 -0.34 -24.56 -21.13
CA GLY A 283 -0.70 -25.01 -22.47
C GLY A 283 0.19 -26.10 -23.07
N LEU A 284 1.43 -26.21 -22.58
CA LEU A 284 2.32 -27.31 -22.91
C LEU A 284 2.04 -28.58 -22.09
N GLU A 285 1.31 -28.49 -20.97
CA GLU A 285 0.94 -29.61 -20.09
C GLU A 285 -0.34 -30.33 -20.55
N VAL A 286 -1.31 -29.59 -21.10
CA VAL A 286 -2.56 -30.17 -21.61
C VAL A 286 -2.37 -30.57 -23.08
N ASN A 287 -2.14 -31.86 -23.32
CA ASN A 287 -1.92 -32.44 -24.65
C ASN A 287 -3.20 -32.57 -25.52
N ASP A 288 -4.26 -31.80 -25.24
CA ASP A 288 -5.58 -32.00 -25.85
C ASP A 288 -5.97 -30.85 -26.81
N PRO A 289 -5.95 -31.07 -28.14
CA PRO A 289 -6.18 -30.02 -29.15
C PRO A 289 -7.56 -29.33 -29.08
N GLY A 290 -8.55 -29.96 -28.44
CA GLY A 290 -9.95 -29.50 -28.42
C GLY A 290 -10.29 -28.48 -27.33
N VAL A 291 -9.47 -28.37 -26.27
CA VAL A 291 -9.76 -27.51 -25.11
C VAL A 291 -9.09 -26.12 -25.23
N PHE A 292 -8.05 -25.99 -26.06
CA PHE A 292 -7.22 -24.78 -26.16
C PHE A 292 -7.83 -23.60 -26.89
N ALA A 293 -8.79 -23.82 -27.79
CA ALA A 293 -9.45 -22.74 -28.52
C ALA A 293 -10.15 -21.71 -27.60
N ALA A 294 -10.31 -22.03 -26.31
CA ALA A 294 -10.89 -21.13 -25.30
C ALA A 294 -9.86 -20.29 -24.51
N THR A 295 -8.55 -20.57 -24.62
CA THR A 295 -7.49 -19.84 -23.89
C THR A 295 -6.64 -19.06 -24.89
N HIS A 296 -7.14 -17.90 -25.30
CA HIS A 296 -6.52 -16.99 -26.28
C HIS A 296 -5.18 -16.37 -25.80
N HIS A 297 -4.12 -17.17 -25.63
CA HIS A 297 -2.76 -16.65 -25.45
C HIS A 297 -1.97 -16.82 -26.76
N PRO A 298 -1.36 -15.75 -27.32
CA PRO A 298 -0.71 -15.79 -28.63
C PRO A 298 0.32 -16.92 -28.79
N LEU A 299 1.16 -17.10 -27.77
CA LEU A 299 2.14 -18.20 -27.72
C LEU A 299 1.52 -19.60 -27.80
N LEU A 300 0.32 -19.83 -27.27
CA LEU A 300 -0.33 -21.15 -27.29
C LEU A 300 -0.87 -21.51 -28.67
N GLU A 301 -1.34 -20.52 -29.44
CA GLU A 301 -1.67 -20.71 -30.85
C GLU A 301 -0.41 -21.06 -31.66
N VAL A 302 0.73 -20.43 -31.36
CA VAL A 302 2.03 -20.70 -32.00
C VAL A 302 2.56 -22.10 -31.65
N PHE A 303 2.46 -22.54 -30.39
CA PHE A 303 2.93 -23.88 -29.98
C PHE A 303 2.10 -25.03 -30.59
N TYR A 304 0.82 -24.78 -30.88
CA TYR A 304 -0.05 -25.75 -31.57
C TYR A 304 -0.10 -25.56 -33.09
N ILE A 305 0.40 -24.44 -33.63
CA ILE A 305 0.45 -24.16 -35.08
C ILE A 305 1.86 -23.70 -35.52
N ARG A 306 2.68 -24.72 -35.82
CA ARG A 306 3.60 -24.87 -36.96
C ARG A 306 4.98 -24.18 -37.05
N ASP A 307 5.40 -23.19 -36.25
CA ASP A 307 6.74 -22.59 -36.49
C ASP A 307 7.56 -22.22 -35.24
N ALA A 308 8.78 -22.78 -35.13
CA ALA A 308 9.75 -22.47 -34.07
C ALA A 308 10.25 -21.01 -34.13
N ARG A 309 10.21 -20.40 -35.33
CA ARG A 309 10.63 -19.01 -35.53
C ARG A 309 9.72 -18.01 -34.81
N ALA A 310 8.41 -18.21 -34.86
CA ALA A 310 7.43 -17.38 -34.16
C ALA A 310 7.55 -17.49 -32.63
N ALA A 311 7.99 -18.65 -32.11
CA ALA A 311 8.33 -18.77 -30.69
C ALA A 311 9.57 -17.94 -30.32
N GLY A 312 10.54 -17.82 -31.23
CA GLY A 312 11.70 -16.94 -31.08
C GLY A 312 11.33 -15.46 -30.97
N GLU A 313 10.37 -14.98 -31.76
CA GLU A 313 9.88 -13.58 -31.70
C GLU A 313 9.25 -13.26 -30.34
N HIS A 314 8.38 -14.12 -29.83
CA HIS A 314 7.77 -13.93 -28.51
C HIS A 314 8.74 -14.09 -27.33
N LEU A 315 9.75 -14.95 -27.47
CA LEU A 315 10.85 -15.01 -26.50
C LEU A 315 11.71 -13.75 -26.55
N SER A 316 11.81 -13.10 -27.72
CA SER A 316 12.45 -11.79 -27.86
C SER A 316 11.71 -10.71 -27.07
N ASP A 317 10.37 -10.75 -27.02
CA ASP A 317 9.58 -9.82 -26.19
C ASP A 317 9.91 -9.99 -24.70
N TRP A 318 10.06 -11.24 -24.23
CA TRP A 318 10.46 -11.52 -22.85
C TRP A 318 11.92 -11.13 -22.56
N LEU A 319 12.80 -11.33 -23.54
CA LEU A 319 14.17 -10.89 -23.47
C LEU A 319 14.28 -9.37 -23.38
N GLU A 320 13.44 -8.62 -24.12
CA GLU A 320 13.38 -7.15 -24.02
C GLU A 320 12.96 -6.71 -22.61
N VAL A 321 11.96 -7.38 -22.02
CA VAL A 321 11.55 -7.12 -20.63
C VAL A 321 12.69 -7.38 -19.65
N CYS A 322 13.42 -8.49 -19.79
CA CYS A 322 14.57 -8.81 -18.93
C CYS A 322 15.71 -7.81 -19.12
N SER A 323 16.00 -7.44 -20.37
CA SER A 323 17.02 -6.45 -20.73
C SER A 323 16.69 -5.08 -20.13
N ARG A 324 15.42 -4.67 -20.13
CA ARG A 324 14.98 -3.43 -19.48
C ARG A 324 15.25 -3.45 -17.99
N VAL A 325 14.93 -4.55 -17.30
CA VAL A 325 15.21 -4.69 -15.86
C VAL A 325 16.72 -4.73 -15.59
N ALA A 326 17.50 -5.43 -16.42
CA ALA A 326 18.95 -5.53 -16.28
C ALA A 326 19.70 -4.22 -16.62
N SER A 327 19.17 -3.41 -17.55
CA SER A 327 19.77 -2.15 -18.01
C SER A 327 19.99 -1.14 -16.88
N ARG A 328 19.24 -1.26 -15.80
CA ARG A 328 19.40 -0.45 -14.59
C ARG A 328 20.81 -0.57 -13.99
N PHE A 329 21.44 -1.73 -14.09
CA PHE A 329 22.74 -2.00 -13.48
C PHE A 329 23.93 -1.70 -14.40
N THR A 330 23.68 -1.54 -15.70
CA THR A 330 24.73 -1.39 -16.72
C THR A 330 24.71 -0.02 -17.42
N SER A 331 23.69 0.79 -17.18
CA SER A 331 23.52 2.11 -17.82
C SER A 331 24.19 3.25 -17.05
N ASP A 332 24.41 4.38 -17.74
CA ASP A 332 24.89 5.63 -17.15
C ASP A 332 23.97 6.17 -16.04
N SER A 333 22.69 5.74 -16.01
CA SER A 333 21.74 6.06 -14.93
C SER A 333 22.19 5.53 -13.56
N TYR A 334 22.84 4.35 -13.53
CA TYR A 334 23.40 3.78 -12.31
C TYR A 334 24.49 4.69 -11.71
N LEU A 335 25.39 5.20 -12.55
CA LEU A 335 26.48 6.07 -12.12
C LEU A 335 25.94 7.35 -11.49
N ALA A 336 24.93 7.98 -12.12
CA ALA A 336 24.28 9.16 -11.58
C ALA A 336 23.61 8.89 -10.21
N LEU A 337 22.86 7.79 -10.08
CA LEU A 337 22.22 7.40 -8.81
C LEU A 337 23.25 7.10 -7.70
N ARG A 338 24.39 6.51 -8.07
CA ARG A 338 25.49 6.25 -7.15
C ARG A 338 26.18 7.54 -6.70
N GLU A 339 26.39 8.50 -7.59
CA GLU A 339 26.91 9.83 -7.23
C GLU A 339 25.96 10.58 -6.31
N ASP A 340 24.65 10.53 -6.59
CA ASP A 340 23.62 11.11 -5.73
C ASP A 340 23.67 10.51 -4.32
N LEU A 341 23.82 9.18 -4.20
CA LEU A 341 23.95 8.48 -2.92
C LEU A 341 25.22 8.89 -2.16
N LEU A 342 26.35 9.01 -2.86
CA LEU A 342 27.61 9.48 -2.26
C LEU A 342 27.48 10.92 -1.76
N SER A 343 26.78 11.78 -2.51
CA SER A 343 26.49 13.15 -2.07
C SER A 343 25.62 13.16 -0.81
N ALA A 344 24.62 12.28 -0.73
CA ALA A 344 23.75 12.14 0.43
C ALA A 344 24.51 11.61 1.66
N ARG A 345 25.46 10.67 1.49
CA ARG A 345 26.36 10.23 2.56
C ARG A 345 27.23 11.37 3.09
N ARG A 346 27.84 12.17 2.20
CA ARG A 346 28.62 13.36 2.62
C ARG A 346 27.79 14.37 3.40
N LEU A 347 26.54 14.60 2.99
CA LEU A 347 25.63 15.42 3.77
C LEU A 347 25.31 14.79 5.13
N SER A 348 25.14 13.46 5.18
CA SER A 348 24.94 12.72 6.43
C SER A 348 26.07 12.97 7.42
N ASP A 349 27.31 12.81 6.97
CA ASP A 349 28.49 13.07 7.78
C ASP A 349 28.56 14.54 8.23
N GLY A 350 28.27 15.48 7.33
CA GLY A 350 28.32 16.91 7.61
C GLY A 350 27.35 17.37 8.71
N TRP A 351 26.10 16.91 8.67
CA TRP A 351 25.14 17.28 9.71
C TRP A 351 25.34 16.49 11.00
N LEU A 352 25.79 15.23 10.93
CA LEU A 352 26.15 14.44 12.11
C LEU A 352 27.33 15.07 12.86
N GLU A 353 28.36 15.51 12.14
CA GLU A 353 29.51 16.17 12.73
C GLU A 353 29.11 17.50 13.38
N SER A 354 28.31 18.31 12.69
CA SER A 354 27.80 19.59 13.21
C SER A 354 26.93 19.39 14.46
N ALA A 355 26.05 18.37 14.46
CA ALA A 355 25.23 17.97 15.59
C ALA A 355 26.09 17.49 16.78
N ILE A 356 27.10 16.66 16.53
CA ILE A 356 28.02 16.19 17.58
C ILE A 356 28.83 17.35 18.15
N ARG A 357 29.30 18.28 17.33
CA ARG A 357 30.02 19.49 17.78
C ARG A 357 29.14 20.32 18.72
N LEU A 358 27.88 20.57 18.33
CA LEU A 358 26.92 21.29 19.17
C LEU A 358 26.65 20.57 20.51
N LEU A 359 26.39 19.26 20.45
CA LEU A 359 26.13 18.47 21.65
C LEU A 359 27.36 18.38 22.56
N ASN A 360 28.57 18.31 22.02
CA ASN A 360 29.80 18.27 22.81
C ASN A 360 30.06 19.59 23.53
N ARG A 361 29.79 20.73 22.88
CA ARG A 361 29.85 22.04 23.54
C ARG A 361 28.88 22.09 24.71
N ASN A 362 27.63 21.70 24.49
CA ASN A 362 26.61 21.71 25.54
C ASN A 362 26.76 20.55 26.55
N ALA A 363 27.50 19.49 26.24
CA ALA A 363 27.80 18.42 27.21
C ALA A 363 28.82 18.86 28.27
N GLN A 364 29.57 19.94 28.00
CA GLN A 364 30.40 20.61 28.98
C GLN A 364 29.59 21.55 29.88
N SER A 365 28.31 21.79 29.58
CA SER A 365 27.40 22.64 30.35
C SER A 365 26.90 21.94 31.63
N THR A 366 26.24 22.71 32.48
CA THR A 366 25.54 22.22 33.68
C THR A 366 24.52 21.10 33.42
N ALA A 367 24.00 20.97 32.19
CA ALA A 367 23.04 19.95 31.77
C ALA A 367 23.67 18.72 31.08
N SER A 368 24.97 18.46 31.33
CA SER A 368 25.77 17.39 30.72
C SER A 368 25.06 16.04 30.52
N ALA A 369 24.36 15.54 31.55
CA ALA A 369 23.67 14.25 31.49
C ALA A 369 22.56 14.20 30.43
N ARG A 370 21.81 15.30 30.22
CA ARG A 370 20.72 15.37 29.23
C ARG A 370 21.29 15.35 27.82
N TYR A 371 22.30 16.17 27.54
CA TYR A 371 23.00 16.18 26.26
C TYR A 371 23.71 14.85 25.96
N GLY A 372 24.20 14.13 26.98
CA GLY A 372 24.69 12.77 26.85
C GLY A 372 23.65 11.80 26.29
N THR A 373 22.43 11.80 26.82
CA THR A 373 21.34 10.95 26.28
C THR A 373 20.95 11.34 24.85
N MET A 374 20.97 12.63 24.52
CA MET A 374 20.69 13.12 23.17
C MET A 374 21.80 12.72 22.19
N ARG A 375 23.05 12.66 22.64
CA ARG A 375 24.17 12.12 21.86
C ARG A 375 24.01 10.62 21.62
N ASP A 376 23.61 9.85 22.62
CA ASP A 376 23.36 8.42 22.47
C ASP A 376 22.25 8.15 21.46
N THR A 377 21.18 8.95 21.48
CA THR A 377 20.12 8.84 20.47
C THR A 377 20.61 9.24 19.07
N LEU A 378 21.43 10.29 18.95
CA LEU A 378 22.07 10.69 17.69
C LEU A 378 22.94 9.56 17.10
N THR A 379 23.74 8.87 17.93
CA THR A 379 24.57 7.75 17.45
C THR A 379 23.73 6.56 16.95
N ARG A 380 22.56 6.31 17.55
CA ARG A 380 21.62 5.30 17.05
C ARG A 380 21.03 5.72 15.70
N VAL A 381 20.62 6.98 15.60
CA VAL A 381 20.12 7.56 14.34
C VAL A 381 21.17 7.51 13.24
N ALA A 382 22.43 7.83 13.55
CA ALA A 382 23.54 7.74 12.60
C ALA A 382 23.70 6.31 12.04
N ARG A 383 23.60 5.28 12.91
CA ARG A 383 23.63 3.88 12.47
C ARG A 383 22.44 3.51 11.60
N ASP A 384 21.25 4.02 11.90
CA ASP A 384 20.05 3.77 11.09
C ASP A 384 20.19 4.43 9.71
N VAL A 385 20.73 5.65 9.63
CA VAL A 385 21.01 6.36 8.38
C VAL A 385 22.03 5.60 7.54
N GLU A 386 23.13 5.14 8.14
CA GLU A 386 24.15 4.39 7.42
C GLU A 386 23.60 3.05 6.89
N ARG A 387 22.86 2.32 7.72
CA ARG A 387 22.18 1.08 7.29
C ARG A 387 21.22 1.31 6.13
N TRP A 388 20.52 2.43 6.12
CA TRP A 388 19.64 2.77 4.99
C TRP A 388 20.44 3.11 3.74
N CYS A 389 21.53 3.86 3.87
CA CYS A 389 22.43 4.14 2.76
C CYS A 389 23.11 2.88 2.20
N ASP A 390 23.44 1.90 3.05
CA ASP A 390 23.98 0.60 2.65
C ASP A 390 22.92 -0.24 1.94
N LYS A 391 21.69 -0.28 2.45
CA LYS A 391 20.57 -0.97 1.79
C LYS A 391 20.31 -0.38 0.40
N LEU A 392 20.35 0.94 0.26
CA LEU A 392 20.21 1.61 -1.03
C LEU A 392 21.42 1.36 -1.94
N ALA A 393 22.64 1.35 -1.42
CA ALA A 393 23.85 1.03 -2.20
C ALA A 393 23.78 -0.39 -2.77
N ALA A 394 23.47 -1.38 -1.92
CA ALA A 394 23.34 -2.78 -2.32
C ALA A 394 22.24 -2.95 -3.38
N ARG A 395 21.12 -2.24 -3.21
CA ARG A 395 20.01 -2.27 -4.17
C ARG A 395 20.36 -1.64 -5.52
N LEU A 396 21.06 -0.50 -5.51
CA LEU A 396 21.53 0.15 -6.73
C LEU A 396 22.54 -0.72 -7.47
N ALA A 397 23.47 -1.35 -6.75
CA ALA A 397 24.47 -2.24 -7.34
C ALA A 397 23.91 -3.61 -7.77
N GLY A 398 22.73 -3.98 -7.25
CA GLY A 398 22.14 -5.32 -7.45
C GLY A 398 22.87 -6.44 -6.70
N GLU A 399 23.62 -6.09 -5.65
CA GLU A 399 24.34 -7.02 -4.75
C GLU A 399 23.39 -7.82 -3.84
N ASP A 400 22.13 -7.42 -3.78
CA ASP A 400 21.03 -8.18 -3.19
C ASP A 400 20.63 -9.43 -4.01
N GLY A 401 21.34 -9.69 -5.11
CA GLY A 401 21.14 -10.82 -6.00
C GLY A 401 20.32 -10.47 -7.24
N VAL A 402 19.68 -9.29 -7.30
CA VAL A 402 18.83 -8.90 -8.43
C VAL A 402 19.63 -8.82 -9.71
N ALA A 403 20.81 -8.20 -9.72
CA ALA A 403 21.65 -8.12 -10.91
C ALA A 403 22.02 -9.51 -11.43
N SER A 404 22.49 -10.40 -10.54
CA SER A 404 22.89 -11.76 -10.91
C SER A 404 21.73 -12.60 -11.46
N ALA A 405 20.55 -12.51 -10.85
CA ALA A 405 19.37 -13.25 -11.28
C ALA A 405 18.77 -12.67 -12.58
N SER A 406 18.79 -11.35 -12.76
CA SER A 406 18.37 -10.71 -14.01
C SER A 406 19.30 -11.07 -15.17
N VAL A 407 20.62 -11.04 -14.97
CA VAL A 407 21.59 -11.44 -16.01
C VAL A 407 21.50 -12.93 -16.32
N ALA A 408 21.33 -13.79 -15.32
CA ALA A 408 21.17 -15.23 -15.54
C ALA A 408 19.91 -15.54 -16.36
N LEU A 409 18.79 -14.88 -16.05
CA LEU A 409 17.54 -15.03 -16.81
C LEU A 409 17.70 -14.49 -18.24
N GLN A 410 18.35 -13.34 -18.39
CA GLN A 410 18.63 -12.74 -19.69
C GLN A 410 19.46 -13.68 -20.58
N ASN A 411 20.60 -14.18 -20.08
CA ASN A 411 21.46 -15.09 -20.85
C ASN A 411 20.72 -16.37 -21.28
N GLN A 412 19.94 -16.97 -20.37
CA GLN A 412 19.17 -18.18 -20.71
C GLN A 412 18.09 -17.92 -21.77
N LEU A 413 17.48 -16.72 -21.77
CA LEU A 413 16.53 -16.30 -22.80
C LEU A 413 17.25 -16.00 -24.12
N GLU A 414 18.38 -15.29 -24.11
CA GLU A 414 19.21 -14.99 -25.29
C GLU A 414 19.63 -16.27 -26.01
N ASP A 415 20.17 -17.25 -25.27
CA ASP A 415 20.59 -18.54 -25.80
C ASP A 415 19.42 -19.26 -26.50
N ARG A 416 18.21 -19.21 -25.92
CA ARG A 416 17.02 -19.84 -26.48
C ARG A 416 16.44 -19.07 -27.67
N VAL A 417 16.43 -17.74 -27.62
CA VAL A 417 16.03 -16.88 -28.75
C VAL A 417 16.94 -17.15 -29.94
N ALA A 418 18.26 -17.17 -29.73
CA ALA A 418 19.24 -17.45 -30.78
C ALA A 418 19.05 -18.85 -31.38
N ALA A 419 18.81 -19.86 -30.54
CA ALA A 419 18.56 -21.23 -31.00
C ALA A 419 17.32 -21.37 -31.88
N TYR A 420 16.24 -20.64 -31.57
CA TYR A 420 14.99 -20.69 -32.34
C TYR A 420 14.97 -19.77 -33.56
N THR A 421 15.67 -18.64 -33.53
CA THR A 421 15.79 -17.72 -34.67
C THR A 421 16.79 -18.20 -35.72
N ALA A 422 17.80 -18.99 -35.34
CA ALA A 422 18.77 -19.57 -36.27
C ALA A 422 18.26 -20.80 -37.06
N ARG A 423 17.04 -21.28 -36.78
CA ARG A 423 16.44 -22.41 -37.50
C ARG A 423 16.02 -22.01 -38.91
N GLU A 424 16.45 -22.79 -39.90
CA GLU A 424 15.96 -22.70 -41.28
C GLU A 424 14.71 -23.58 -41.46
N GLY A 425 13.55 -22.96 -41.66
CA GLY A 425 12.27 -23.59 -42.06
C GLY A 425 11.19 -23.66 -40.97
N ASP A 426 9.93 -23.62 -41.40
CA ASP A 426 8.70 -23.65 -40.57
C ASP A 426 8.41 -25.05 -40.00
N LEU A 427 9.38 -25.63 -39.27
CA LEU A 427 9.26 -26.94 -38.66
C LEU A 427 8.74 -26.84 -37.22
N SER A 428 7.74 -27.66 -36.89
CA SER A 428 7.17 -27.70 -35.55
C SER A 428 8.13 -28.33 -34.54
N LEU A 429 8.08 -27.87 -33.28
CA LEU A 429 8.87 -28.41 -32.18
C LEU A 429 8.62 -29.90 -31.92
N VAL A 430 9.69 -30.68 -31.86
CA VAL A 430 9.67 -32.13 -31.54
C VAL A 430 9.37 -32.34 -30.04
N GLU A 431 8.82 -33.50 -29.65
CA GLU A 431 8.43 -33.78 -28.25
C GLU A 431 9.58 -33.60 -27.24
N GLN A 432 10.83 -33.92 -27.60
CA GLN A 432 12.00 -33.66 -26.76
C GLN A 432 12.28 -32.16 -26.57
N GLU A 433 12.01 -31.33 -27.58
CA GLU A 433 12.18 -29.87 -27.51
C GLU A 433 11.05 -29.24 -26.70
N ARG A 434 9.84 -29.79 -26.81
CA ARG A 434 8.69 -29.42 -25.96
C ARG A 434 8.98 -29.70 -24.49
N SER A 435 9.53 -30.87 -24.16
CA SER A 435 9.90 -31.19 -22.76
C SER A 435 11.03 -30.29 -22.25
N ALA A 436 12.06 -30.01 -23.05
CA ALA A 436 13.14 -29.09 -22.69
C ALA A 436 12.64 -27.64 -22.50
N MET A 437 11.67 -27.22 -23.30
CA MET A 437 11.02 -25.91 -23.15
C MET A 437 10.18 -25.83 -21.86
N ARG A 438 9.45 -26.89 -21.50
CA ARG A 438 8.72 -26.96 -20.22
C ARG A 438 9.66 -26.82 -19.03
N GLU A 439 10.79 -27.52 -19.04
CA GLU A 439 11.80 -27.43 -17.98
C GLU A 439 12.37 -26.01 -17.89
N SER A 440 12.76 -25.43 -19.03
CA SER A 440 13.29 -24.06 -19.09
C SER A 440 12.27 -23.02 -18.57
N LEU A 441 11.00 -23.11 -18.97
CA LEU A 441 9.92 -22.24 -18.49
C LEU A 441 9.68 -22.37 -16.98
N THR A 442 9.85 -23.58 -16.43
CA THR A 442 9.70 -23.81 -14.99
C THR A 442 10.83 -23.12 -14.23
N THR A 443 12.08 -23.26 -14.70
CA THR A 443 13.26 -22.58 -14.11
C THR A 443 13.15 -21.07 -14.24
N TRP A 444 12.76 -20.55 -15.41
CA TRP A 444 12.55 -19.11 -15.61
C TRP A 444 11.43 -18.58 -14.73
N GLY A 445 10.33 -19.31 -14.60
CA GLY A 445 9.24 -18.97 -13.69
C GLY A 445 9.68 -18.84 -12.23
N GLN A 446 10.57 -19.74 -11.76
CA GLN A 446 11.16 -19.66 -10.43
C GLN A 446 12.09 -18.43 -10.29
N LEU A 447 12.95 -18.16 -11.26
CA LEU A 447 13.83 -16.99 -11.28
C LEU A 447 13.03 -15.68 -11.27
N VAL A 448 11.98 -15.58 -12.08
CA VAL A 448 11.05 -14.44 -12.09
C VAL A 448 10.33 -14.28 -10.76
N GLY A 449 9.92 -15.39 -10.13
CA GLY A 449 9.33 -15.39 -8.80
C GLY A 449 10.28 -14.81 -7.74
N ALA A 450 11.52 -15.31 -7.71
CA ALA A 450 12.55 -14.85 -6.79
C ALA A 450 12.90 -13.37 -7.01
N LEU A 451 13.10 -12.95 -8.27
CA LEU A 451 13.34 -11.55 -8.63
C LEU A 451 12.21 -10.64 -8.15
N ARG A 452 10.95 -11.04 -8.30
CA ARG A 452 9.80 -10.26 -7.84
C ARG A 452 9.76 -10.15 -6.32
N GLU A 453 10.07 -11.22 -5.61
CA GLU A 453 10.12 -11.22 -4.14
C GLU A 453 11.21 -10.26 -3.64
N THR A 454 12.43 -10.37 -4.17
CA THR A 454 13.52 -9.45 -3.82
C THR A 454 13.22 -8.01 -4.23
N LEU A 455 12.59 -7.80 -5.39
CA LEU A 455 12.21 -6.46 -5.85
C LEU A 455 11.08 -5.84 -4.99
N SER A 456 10.19 -6.66 -4.45
CA SER A 456 9.09 -6.21 -3.59
C SER A 456 9.54 -5.75 -2.20
N ASN A 457 10.72 -6.15 -1.73
CA ASN A 457 11.30 -5.72 -0.46
C ASN A 457 11.93 -4.32 -0.59
N THR A 458 11.09 -3.29 -0.63
CA THR A 458 11.47 -1.89 -0.85
C THR A 458 12.04 -1.23 0.41
N THR A 459 12.50 0.02 0.28
CA THR A 459 12.98 0.86 1.40
C THR A 459 11.94 1.87 1.89
N GLU A 460 10.66 1.68 1.59
CA GLU A 460 9.58 2.63 1.93
C GLU A 460 9.41 2.79 3.44
N THR A 461 9.69 1.75 4.23
CA THR A 461 9.53 1.84 5.68
C THR A 461 10.58 2.78 6.30
N GLU A 462 11.79 2.76 5.75
CA GLU A 462 12.94 3.55 6.14
C GLU A 462 12.73 5.02 5.73
N GLN A 463 12.17 5.25 4.54
CA GLN A 463 11.78 6.58 4.03
C GLN A 463 10.88 7.37 5.01
N ALA A 464 10.01 6.68 5.76
CA ALA A 464 9.14 7.32 6.76
C ALA A 464 9.75 7.34 8.17
N LYS A 465 10.35 6.21 8.60
CA LYS A 465 10.81 6.02 9.99
C LYS A 465 12.07 6.80 10.33
N ILE A 466 13.05 6.88 9.42
CA ILE A 466 14.34 7.51 9.74
C ILE A 466 14.19 9.03 9.80
N PRO A 467 13.57 9.71 8.81
CA PRO A 467 13.37 11.15 8.90
C PRO A 467 12.53 11.57 10.11
N SER A 468 11.49 10.82 10.46
CA SER A 468 10.66 11.14 11.64
C SER A 468 11.44 11.00 12.96
N ARG A 469 12.35 10.04 13.07
CA ARG A 469 13.26 9.92 14.22
C ARG A 469 14.23 11.11 14.32
N ILE A 470 14.75 11.57 13.18
CA ILE A 470 15.63 12.74 13.13
C ILE A 470 14.85 14.01 13.50
N ASP A 471 13.66 14.23 12.95
CA ASP A 471 12.81 15.37 13.29
C ASP A 471 12.48 15.39 14.80
N SER A 472 12.17 14.21 15.37
CA SER A 472 11.90 14.05 16.80
C SER A 472 13.13 14.31 17.68
N TRP A 473 14.34 14.07 17.15
CA TRP A 473 15.59 14.37 17.83
C TRP A 473 15.92 15.86 17.75
N LEU A 474 15.78 16.47 16.56
CA LEU A 474 15.98 17.92 16.34
C LEU A 474 15.10 18.74 17.28
N ASN A 475 13.79 18.44 17.31
CA ASN A 475 12.85 19.13 18.19
C ASN A 475 13.25 19.00 19.66
N ARG A 476 13.69 17.82 20.09
CA ARG A 476 14.14 17.60 21.48
C ARG A 476 15.36 18.44 21.84
N VAL A 477 16.33 18.55 20.94
CA VAL A 477 17.52 19.38 21.16
C VAL A 477 17.12 20.85 21.19
N GLN A 478 16.28 21.30 20.27
CA GLN A 478 15.78 22.68 20.22
C GLN A 478 15.01 23.07 21.49
N ASP A 479 14.10 22.20 21.95
CA ASP A 479 13.33 22.41 23.18
C ASP A 479 14.24 22.50 24.41
N GLN A 480 15.26 21.64 24.48
CA GLN A 480 16.22 21.67 25.59
C GLN A 480 17.07 22.94 25.57
N LEU A 481 17.51 23.40 24.39
CA LEU A 481 18.29 24.64 24.26
C LEU A 481 17.46 25.87 24.66
N SER A 482 16.18 25.90 24.27
CA SER A 482 15.23 26.94 24.72
C SER A 482 15.05 26.91 26.24
N THR A 483 14.86 25.72 26.80
CA THR A 483 14.69 25.54 28.25
C THR A 483 15.92 26.02 29.02
N ASP A 484 17.12 25.73 28.53
CA ASP A 484 18.36 26.17 29.16
C ASP A 484 18.54 27.70 29.05
N ALA A 485 18.10 28.33 27.96
CA ALA A 485 18.10 29.78 27.82
C ALA A 485 17.16 30.44 28.84
N ASP A 486 15.93 29.94 28.94
CA ASP A 486 14.93 30.45 29.89
C ASP A 486 15.41 30.30 31.34
N ALA A 487 15.99 29.14 31.69
CA ALA A 487 16.53 28.88 33.02
C ALA A 487 17.64 29.87 33.41
N ARG A 488 18.57 30.18 32.50
CA ARG A 488 19.64 31.17 32.76
C ARG A 488 19.07 32.57 32.98
N HIS A 489 18.07 32.97 32.20
CA HIS A 489 17.43 34.28 32.35
C HIS A 489 16.66 34.39 33.66
N GLU A 490 15.89 33.35 34.02
CA GLU A 490 15.14 33.30 35.28
C GLU A 490 16.07 33.33 36.51
N GLU A 491 17.14 32.53 36.50
CA GLU A 491 18.11 32.48 37.60
C GLU A 491 18.84 33.83 37.77
N ASN A 492 19.27 34.47 36.68
CA ASN A 492 19.90 35.80 36.73
C ASN A 492 18.95 36.87 37.33
N ALA A 493 17.67 36.86 36.91
CA ALA A 493 16.65 37.77 37.43
C ALA A 493 16.31 37.50 38.91
N ARG A 494 16.32 36.23 39.32
CA ARG A 494 16.15 35.82 40.73
C ARG A 494 17.27 36.35 41.60
N LEU A 495 18.53 36.18 41.17
CA LEU A 495 19.70 36.65 41.91
C LEU A 495 19.73 38.18 42.03
N HIS A 496 19.33 38.89 40.97
CA HIS A 496 19.15 40.34 41.03
C HIS A 496 18.11 40.74 42.08
N SER A 497 16.93 40.11 42.05
CA SER A 497 15.88 40.37 43.04
C SER A 497 16.37 40.11 44.47
N ALA A 498 17.07 39.00 44.70
CA ALA A 498 17.64 38.65 46.01
C ALA A 498 18.72 39.64 46.48
N ALA A 499 19.56 40.14 45.57
CA ALA A 499 20.57 41.15 45.87
C ALA A 499 19.94 42.49 46.25
N VAL A 500 18.93 42.94 45.51
CA VAL A 500 18.17 44.17 45.82
C VAL A 500 17.44 44.02 47.16
N GLU A 501 16.78 42.89 47.42
CA GLU A 501 16.12 42.62 48.70
C GLU A 501 17.09 42.65 49.88
N TRP A 502 18.29 42.07 49.71
CA TRP A 502 19.34 42.12 50.73
C TRP A 502 19.83 43.56 50.97
N MET A 503 20.08 44.34 49.91
CA MET A 503 20.50 45.74 50.00
C MET A 503 19.45 46.63 50.69
N VAL A 504 18.16 46.45 50.38
CA VAL A 504 17.07 47.16 51.03
C VAL A 504 16.98 46.78 52.51
N GLY A 505 17.10 45.49 52.83
CA GLY A 505 17.05 45.05 54.22
C GLY A 505 18.27 45.47 55.05
N LEU A 506 19.45 45.65 54.44
CA LEU A 506 20.60 46.28 55.09
C LEU A 506 20.24 47.68 55.62
N LEU A 507 19.59 48.51 54.81
CA LEU A 507 19.16 49.86 55.22
C LEU A 507 18.11 49.86 56.32
N VAL A 508 17.14 48.94 56.25
CA VAL A 508 16.11 48.78 57.30
C VAL A 508 16.76 48.44 58.63
N ASN A 509 17.81 47.61 58.63
CA ASN A 509 18.49 47.22 59.86
C ASN A 509 19.49 48.25 60.39
N ILE A 510 20.10 49.06 59.54
CA ILE A 510 20.91 50.21 60.00
C ILE A 510 20.03 51.20 60.79
N LYS A 511 18.76 51.35 60.41
CA LYS A 511 17.75 52.07 61.21
C LYS A 511 17.36 51.33 62.50
N SER A 512 17.29 49.99 62.47
CA SER A 512 16.88 49.19 63.62
C SER A 512 18.01 48.88 64.61
N ALA A 513 19.28 49.11 64.27
CA ALA A 513 20.45 48.88 65.13
C ALA A 513 20.48 49.74 66.42
N ALA A 514 19.54 50.67 66.60
CA ALA A 514 19.20 51.20 67.93
C ALA A 514 18.61 50.13 68.88
N LEU A 515 18.20 48.98 68.36
CA LEU A 515 17.62 47.81 69.01
C LEU A 515 18.28 46.54 68.42
N LYS A 516 19.35 46.08 69.09
CA LYS A 516 20.17 44.88 68.80
C LYS A 516 19.52 43.82 67.86
N PRO A 517 20.06 43.60 66.65
CA PRO A 517 19.65 42.49 65.79
C PRO A 517 20.50 41.23 66.06
N ASP A 518 19.91 40.08 65.74
CA ASP A 518 20.58 38.78 65.78
C ASP A 518 21.52 38.67 64.55
N ASP A 519 22.71 39.27 64.65
CA ASP A 519 23.70 39.52 63.58
C ASP A 519 23.97 38.30 62.67
N ARG A 520 23.89 37.08 63.21
CA ARG A 520 24.21 35.84 62.50
C ARG A 520 23.28 35.48 61.35
N ARG A 521 22.05 35.99 61.30
CA ARG A 521 21.10 35.66 60.21
C ARG A 521 21.41 36.44 58.92
N TRP A 522 21.88 37.67 59.07
CA TRP A 522 22.20 38.57 57.97
C TRP A 522 23.49 38.18 57.25
N ASP A 523 24.53 37.87 58.03
CA ASP A 523 25.80 37.36 57.48
C ASP A 523 25.58 36.05 56.72
N ARG A 524 24.71 35.17 57.23
CA ARG A 524 24.34 33.93 56.54
C ARG A 524 23.63 34.18 55.21
N ALA A 525 22.68 35.12 55.16
CA ALA A 525 21.98 35.47 53.92
C ALA A 525 22.94 36.10 52.89
N TYR A 526 23.86 36.96 53.34
CA TYR A 526 24.91 37.53 52.48
C TYR A 526 25.84 36.47 51.90
N HIS A 527 26.38 35.59 52.76
CA HIS A 527 27.27 34.51 52.32
C HIS A 527 26.57 33.53 51.38
N GLN A 528 25.29 33.23 51.63
CA GLN A 528 24.48 32.42 50.73
C GLN A 528 24.30 33.08 49.37
N LEU A 529 23.92 34.37 49.32
CA LEU A 529 23.76 35.11 48.07
C LEU A 529 25.09 35.18 47.29
N CYS A 530 26.20 35.48 47.96
CA CYS A 530 27.52 35.51 47.33
C CYS A 530 27.90 34.14 46.76
N HIS A 531 27.60 33.06 47.49
CA HIS A 531 27.82 31.70 47.01
C HIS A 531 26.97 31.40 45.77
N GLU A 532 25.67 31.71 45.80
CA GLU A 532 24.75 31.50 44.67
C GLU A 532 25.19 32.30 43.43
N ILE A 533 25.60 33.57 43.58
CA ILE A 533 26.15 34.38 42.48
C ILE A 533 27.42 33.76 41.92
N THR A 534 28.33 33.30 42.79
CA THR A 534 29.59 32.68 42.36
C THR A 534 29.34 31.39 41.58
N VAL A 535 28.44 30.55 42.08
CA VAL A 535 28.05 29.29 41.43
C VAL A 535 27.37 29.56 40.10
N PHE A 536 26.41 30.48 40.04
CA PHE A 536 25.74 30.87 38.80
C PHE A 536 26.73 31.41 37.76
N THR A 537 27.66 32.27 38.18
CA THR A 537 28.68 32.83 37.28
C THR A 537 29.61 31.74 36.77
N ALA A 538 30.08 30.83 37.63
CA ALA A 538 30.88 29.69 37.22
C ALA A 538 30.14 28.78 36.22
N ASN A 539 28.87 28.50 36.48
CA ASN A 539 28.00 27.73 35.59
C ASN A 539 27.81 28.44 34.24
N LEU A 540 27.58 29.76 34.25
CA LEU A 540 27.40 30.56 33.05
C LEU A 540 28.69 30.61 32.21
N MET A 541 29.86 30.71 32.85
CA MET A 541 31.16 30.62 32.17
C MET A 541 31.42 29.22 31.61
N GLN A 542 31.04 28.17 32.34
CA GLN A 542 31.15 26.80 31.89
C GLN A 542 30.25 26.53 30.66
N ASP A 543 29.00 27.01 30.71
CA ASP A 543 28.04 26.94 29.61
C ASP A 543 28.49 27.76 28.39
N ALA A 544 29.17 28.88 28.61
CA ALA A 544 29.77 29.72 27.57
C ALA A 544 30.91 29.00 26.83
N GLY A 545 31.64 28.11 27.48
CA GLY A 545 32.69 27.29 26.88
C GLY A 545 33.67 28.09 26.01
N SER A 546 33.77 27.72 24.73
CA SER A 546 34.66 28.36 23.74
C SER A 546 34.00 29.50 22.94
N ILE A 547 32.80 29.95 23.32
CA ILE A 547 32.11 31.03 22.60
C ILE A 547 32.85 32.34 22.86
N GLU A 548 33.07 33.11 21.79
CA GLU A 548 33.69 34.43 21.84
C GLU A 548 32.76 35.41 22.56
N MET A 549 33.25 36.01 23.65
CA MET A 549 32.46 36.85 24.57
C MET A 549 33.00 38.28 24.56
N GLN A 550 32.95 38.96 23.43
CA GLN A 550 33.33 40.37 23.33
C GLN A 550 32.13 41.28 23.58
N ALA A 551 32.34 42.30 24.42
CA ALA A 551 31.43 43.43 24.55
C ALA A 551 31.55 44.36 23.32
N ASP A 552 30.60 45.29 23.16
CA ASP A 552 30.55 46.19 21.99
C ASP A 552 31.70 47.22 22.01
N ASP A 553 32.38 47.35 23.15
CA ASP A 553 33.57 48.16 23.38
C ASP A 553 34.88 47.35 23.36
N GLY A 554 34.84 46.07 22.97
CA GLY A 554 35.99 45.19 22.81
C GLY A 554 36.54 44.55 24.09
N ARG A 555 35.89 44.74 25.24
CA ARG A 555 36.28 44.09 26.51
C ARG A 555 35.73 42.66 26.61
N ASP A 556 36.50 41.76 27.21
CA ASP A 556 36.03 40.40 27.48
C ASP A 556 34.98 40.44 28.61
N LEU A 557 33.76 39.98 28.30
CA LEU A 557 32.66 39.95 29.26
C LEU A 557 32.96 39.02 30.45
N ARG A 558 33.92 38.10 30.32
CA ARG A 558 34.37 37.19 31.39
C ARG A 558 35.10 37.92 32.52
N GLU A 559 35.78 39.02 32.21
CA GLU A 559 36.53 39.82 33.21
C GLU A 559 35.61 40.73 34.03
N VAL A 560 34.43 41.08 33.50
CA VAL A 560 33.46 41.97 34.18
C VAL A 560 32.53 41.22 35.13
N THR A 561 32.42 39.89 34.96
CA THR A 561 31.58 39.04 35.82
C THR A 561 32.30 38.43 37.03
N GLN A 562 33.63 38.53 37.10
CA GLN A 562 34.45 38.13 38.26
C GLN A 562 34.54 39.26 39.27
#